data_AF-A0A3A8JVW9-F1
#
_entry.id   AF-A0A3A8JVW9-F1
#
_cell.length_a   1.000
_cell.length_b   1.000
_cell.length_c   1.000
_cell.angle_alpha   90.00
_cell.angle_beta   90.00
_cell.angle_gamma   90.00
#
_symmetry.space_group_name_H-M   'P 1'
#
loop_
_entity.id
_entity.type
_entity.pdbx_description
1 polymer ?
#
loop_
_entity_poly.entity_id
_entity_poly.type
_entity_poly.pdbx_seq_one_letter_code
_entity_poly.pdbx_strand_id
1 'polypeptide(L)'
;MAALFGCLLGLLVSQRVTGPTRLDDTPAPLLSPSGFIDGLSHWLDGGERVFYDWRIRQLGEVSERSDRVVLVSIDDDTLAEAQQGPRADIAAYPWPRQVMGGMVHRLVEEGASVVMLDFAYPELSPRACVTPTRSGRGALSQDDDALRALLDQDPGHSVLAFRWGAEGTRTLPPTGRLWPYRVRLGSYSGVTDARARAQSVLALQRPAFLIPVGKGLEVWAGVADEGEGRSLGEQLGTAAASIQERRAADDAFRVAPSDLFLALASVQVQGLDPEKLLEVRQLQHPVTPLLSPASGYGATTLPGDSDGVVRGVPHLVAYSPHGGERYVLPSLPLAAAMRLAGTQKLRYADGRLYIGDKYSVPMDASGYSLLRWEAPSATRGARGPLARSIRAWNVLLNLFDTQEARPARFDHDLDGRAVILTNTSSYAPERRVTPIGPGIANGAVLGQALANILASDGIVRAPPKVDMLATMGLAFIGAFLALSCSWLLRSVGGAFLFVCVAVAAGAGYV
;
A
#
# COMPACT_ATOMS: atom_id res chain seq x y z
N MET A 1 19.53 37.09 23.92
CA MET A 1 18.17 36.94 23.36
C MET A 1 18.14 36.17 22.05
N ALA A 2 18.84 36.58 20.98
CA ALA A 2 18.81 35.86 19.71
C ALA A 2 19.34 34.41 19.78
N ALA A 3 20.43 34.17 20.52
CA ALA A 3 20.93 32.80 20.74
C ALA A 3 19.93 31.94 21.53
N LEU A 4 19.29 32.51 22.56
CA LEU A 4 18.24 31.80 23.34
C LEU A 4 17.01 31.50 22.48
N PHE A 5 16.57 32.44 21.64
CA PHE A 5 15.49 32.24 20.69
C PHE A 5 15.84 31.18 19.64
N GLY A 6 17.06 31.21 19.08
CA GLY A 6 17.55 30.19 18.15
C GLY A 6 17.66 28.80 18.77
N CYS A 7 18.12 28.71 20.03
CA CYS A 7 18.14 27.44 20.77
C CYS A 7 16.73 26.92 21.04
N LEU A 8 15.78 27.78 21.44
CA LEU A 8 14.40 27.38 21.71
C LEU A 8 13.69 26.94 20.43
N LEU A 9 13.86 27.69 19.33
CA LEU A 9 13.34 27.31 18.01
C LEU A 9 13.98 26.00 17.51
N GLY A 10 15.29 25.86 17.64
CA GLY A 10 16.01 24.64 17.26
C GLY A 10 15.58 23.43 18.08
N LEU A 11 15.29 23.61 19.36
CA LEU A 11 14.77 22.56 20.24
C LEU A 11 13.35 22.14 19.82
N LEU A 12 12.47 23.10 19.52
CA LEU A 12 11.14 22.82 18.97
C LEU A 12 11.19 22.08 17.63
N VAL A 13 12.11 22.44 16.73
CA VAL A 13 12.33 21.74 15.45
C VAL A 13 12.85 20.31 15.67
N SER A 14 13.70 20.12 16.69
CA SER A 14 14.32 18.82 17.00
C SER A 14 13.38 17.81 17.66
N GLN A 15 12.31 18.27 18.34
CA GLN A 15 11.33 17.42 19.03
C GLN A 15 10.17 16.97 18.13
N ARG A 16 10.19 17.31 16.83
CA ARG A 16 9.13 16.96 15.88
C ARG A 16 9.02 15.47 15.65
N VAL A 17 7.80 14.94 15.79
CA VAL A 17 7.42 13.64 15.26
C VAL A 17 7.03 13.83 13.80
N THR A 18 7.84 13.31 12.88
CA THR A 18 7.45 13.23 11.47
C THR A 18 6.70 11.94 11.22
N GLY A 19 5.56 12.06 10.56
CA GLY A 19 4.77 10.92 10.13
C GLY A 19 3.31 11.32 9.94
N PRO A 20 2.52 10.44 9.31
CA PRO A 20 1.07 10.60 9.33
C PRO A 20 0.60 10.70 10.78
N THR A 21 -0.33 11.62 11.03
CA THR A 21 -0.85 11.89 12.38
C THR A 21 -1.38 10.59 12.97
N ARG A 22 -0.89 10.19 14.15
CA ARG A 22 -1.42 9.01 14.82
C ARG A 22 -2.80 9.38 15.35
N LEU A 23 -3.78 8.50 15.16
CA LEU A 23 -5.18 8.77 15.54
C LEU A 23 -5.38 8.97 17.05
N ASP A 24 -4.44 8.50 17.87
CA ASP A 24 -4.48 8.66 19.31
C ASP A 24 -3.78 9.97 19.80
N ASP A 25 -3.23 10.79 18.90
CA ASP A 25 -2.65 12.10 19.22
C ASP A 25 -3.76 13.12 19.51
N THR A 26 -4.36 13.03 20.70
CA THR A 26 -5.32 14.04 21.15
C THR A 26 -4.53 15.29 21.58
N PRO A 27 -4.71 16.45 20.91
CA PRO A 27 -3.94 17.64 21.26
C PRO A 27 -4.27 18.08 22.69
N ALA A 28 -3.23 18.43 23.47
CA ALA A 28 -3.41 18.97 24.81
C ALA A 28 -4.20 20.29 24.73
N PRO A 29 -5.02 20.63 25.75
CA PRO A 29 -5.78 21.87 25.74
C PRO A 29 -4.85 23.08 25.64
N LEU A 30 -5.14 24.01 24.72
CA LEU A 30 -4.31 25.19 24.38
C LEU A 30 -3.87 26.05 25.57
N LEU A 31 -4.63 26.03 26.67
CA LEU A 31 -4.34 26.79 27.89
C LEU A 31 -3.34 26.10 28.82
N SER A 32 -2.94 24.86 28.55
CA SER A 32 -1.84 24.22 29.27
C SER A 32 -0.49 24.63 28.66
N PRO A 33 0.59 24.66 29.47
CA PRO A 33 1.95 24.88 28.96
C PRO A 33 2.34 23.92 27.83
N SER A 34 1.87 22.67 27.88
CA SER A 34 2.05 21.70 26.80
C SER A 34 1.26 22.05 25.55
N GLY A 35 -0.04 22.40 25.66
CA GLY A 35 -0.88 22.75 24.52
C GLY A 35 -0.43 24.01 23.78
N PHE A 36 0.18 24.98 24.49
CA PHE A 36 0.81 26.14 23.85
C PHE A 36 2.05 25.76 23.02
N ILE A 37 2.90 24.87 23.55
CA ILE A 37 4.07 24.35 22.83
C ILE A 37 3.63 23.53 21.61
N ASP A 38 2.62 22.68 21.78
CA ASP A 38 2.05 21.86 20.70
C ASP A 38 1.47 22.74 19.59
N GLY A 39 0.74 23.80 19.96
CA GLY A 39 0.20 24.78 19.00
C GLY A 39 1.29 25.52 18.21
N LEU A 40 2.38 25.93 18.86
CA LEU A 40 3.53 26.54 18.19
C LEU A 40 4.25 25.56 17.27
N SER A 41 4.41 24.30 17.70
CA SER A 41 4.98 23.24 16.87
C SER A 41 4.15 23.05 15.61
N HIS A 42 2.83 22.88 15.75
CA HIS A 42 1.92 22.71 14.61
C HIS A 42 1.94 23.88 13.64
N TRP A 43 2.03 25.12 14.13
CA TRP A 43 2.15 26.28 13.26
C TRP A 43 3.46 26.27 12.45
N LEU A 44 4.59 25.96 13.10
CA LEU A 44 5.88 25.83 12.42
C LEU A 44 5.89 24.65 11.43
N ASP A 45 5.22 23.55 11.76
CA ASP A 45 5.07 22.37 10.90
C ASP A 45 4.27 22.72 9.64
N GLY A 46 3.22 23.55 9.76
CA GLY A 46 2.47 24.07 8.63
C GLY A 46 3.37 24.85 7.66
N GLY A 47 4.24 25.73 8.17
CA GLY A 47 5.21 26.45 7.36
C GLY A 47 6.25 25.54 6.71
N GLU A 48 6.76 24.54 7.44
CA GLU A 48 7.70 23.56 6.92
C GLU A 48 7.09 22.77 5.76
N ARG A 49 5.84 22.34 5.86
CA ARG A 49 5.15 21.56 4.82
C ARG A 49 5.02 22.34 3.51
N VAL A 50 4.66 23.62 3.59
CA VAL A 50 4.60 24.50 2.41
C VAL A 50 5.98 24.62 1.76
N PHE A 51 7.03 24.83 2.57
CA PHE A 51 8.39 24.93 2.07
C PHE A 51 8.95 23.59 1.54
N TYR A 52 8.58 22.48 2.16
CA TYR A 52 8.86 21.14 1.66
C TYR A 52 8.23 20.95 0.28
N ASP A 53 6.94 21.23 0.14
CA ASP A 53 6.24 21.06 -1.15
C ASP A 53 6.87 21.91 -2.26
N TRP A 54 7.25 23.15 -1.94
CA TRP A 54 8.02 23.99 -2.88
C TRP A 54 9.35 23.34 -3.28
N ARG A 55 10.17 22.89 -2.32
CA ARG A 55 11.45 22.21 -2.59
C ARG A 55 11.28 20.95 -3.43
N ILE A 56 10.23 20.17 -3.17
CA ILE A 56 9.91 18.97 -3.93
C ILE A 56 9.60 19.30 -5.38
N ARG A 57 8.82 20.35 -5.64
CA ARG A 57 8.53 20.76 -7.01
C ARG A 57 9.80 21.17 -7.74
N GLN A 58 10.66 21.98 -7.10
CA GLN A 58 11.95 22.38 -7.65
C GLN A 58 12.87 21.18 -7.93
N LEU A 59 12.93 20.21 -7.02
CA LEU A 59 13.66 18.96 -7.25
C LEU A 59 13.06 18.17 -8.42
N GLY A 60 11.74 18.16 -8.54
CA GLY A 60 11.02 17.53 -9.65
C GLY A 60 11.26 18.18 -11.01
N GLU A 61 11.58 19.48 -11.08
CA GLU A 61 11.91 20.17 -12.34
C GLU A 61 13.22 19.67 -12.95
N VAL A 62 14.18 19.31 -12.09
CA VAL A 62 15.52 18.85 -12.49
C VAL A 62 15.68 17.33 -12.45
N SER A 63 14.67 16.60 -11.95
CA SER A 63 14.74 15.13 -11.84
C SER A 63 14.38 14.46 -13.15
N GLU A 64 15.10 13.38 -13.46
CA GLU A 64 14.73 12.47 -14.54
C GLU A 64 13.63 11.51 -14.06
N ARG A 65 12.60 11.32 -14.88
CA ARG A 65 11.50 10.40 -14.55
C ARG A 65 11.91 8.97 -14.82
N SER A 66 11.66 8.10 -13.85
CA SER A 66 11.95 6.69 -13.95
C SER A 66 11.09 6.03 -15.03
N ASP A 67 11.77 5.33 -15.94
CA ASP A 67 11.16 4.50 -16.97
C ASP A 67 11.06 3.01 -16.53
N ARG A 68 11.54 2.70 -15.32
CA ARG A 68 11.54 1.32 -14.77
C ARG A 68 10.18 0.86 -14.29
N VAL A 69 9.27 1.80 -14.05
CA VAL A 69 7.90 1.55 -13.59
C VAL A 69 6.92 2.13 -14.60
N VAL A 70 6.04 1.28 -15.12
CA VAL A 70 5.03 1.64 -16.11
C VAL A 70 3.64 1.56 -15.47
N LEU A 71 2.86 2.62 -15.64
CA LEU A 71 1.48 2.65 -15.18
C LEU A 71 0.55 2.17 -16.29
N VAL A 72 -0.27 1.15 -16.02
CA VAL A 72 -1.36 0.74 -16.89
C VAL A 72 -2.66 1.32 -16.34
N SER A 73 -3.23 2.27 -17.07
CA SER A 73 -4.37 3.08 -16.64
C SER A 73 -5.70 2.57 -17.17
N ILE A 74 -6.64 2.27 -16.27
CA ILE A 74 -8.06 2.23 -16.61
C ILE A 74 -8.59 3.67 -16.49
N ASP A 75 -8.51 4.42 -17.58
CA ASP A 75 -8.97 5.81 -17.70
C ASP A 75 -10.37 5.93 -18.31
N ASP A 76 -10.90 7.17 -18.36
CA ASP A 76 -12.25 7.42 -18.90
C ASP A 76 -12.38 6.98 -20.36
N ASP A 77 -11.32 7.16 -21.17
CA ASP A 77 -11.28 6.69 -22.56
C ASP A 77 -11.35 5.16 -22.63
N THR A 78 -10.59 4.46 -21.80
CA THR A 78 -10.63 3.00 -21.71
C THR A 78 -12.03 2.50 -21.35
N LEU A 79 -12.71 3.17 -20.41
CA LEU A 79 -14.08 2.80 -20.02
C LEU A 79 -15.08 3.11 -21.13
N ALA A 80 -14.94 4.24 -21.82
CA ALA A 80 -15.80 4.60 -22.94
C ALA A 80 -15.66 3.62 -24.12
N GLU A 81 -14.43 3.23 -24.46
CA GLU A 81 -14.14 2.24 -25.50
C GLU A 81 -14.69 0.85 -25.12
N ALA A 82 -14.53 0.44 -23.86
CA ALA A 82 -15.10 -0.82 -23.37
C ALA A 82 -16.64 -0.81 -23.45
N GLN A 83 -17.29 0.31 -23.16
CA GLN A 83 -18.75 0.47 -23.24
C GLN A 83 -19.28 0.44 -24.68
N GLN A 84 -18.52 1.01 -25.63
CA GLN A 84 -18.89 1.05 -27.05
C GLN A 84 -18.46 -0.22 -27.81
N GLY A 85 -17.56 -1.01 -27.23
CA GLY A 85 -17.01 -2.21 -27.84
C GLY A 85 -18.02 -3.35 -28.00
N PRO A 86 -17.70 -4.34 -28.85
CA PRO A 86 -18.58 -5.48 -29.12
C PRO A 86 -18.69 -6.49 -27.96
N ARG A 87 -17.83 -6.38 -26.94
CA ARG A 87 -17.70 -7.33 -25.83
C ARG A 87 -18.54 -6.90 -24.62
N ALA A 88 -19.70 -7.52 -24.47
CA ALA A 88 -20.65 -7.20 -23.39
C ALA A 88 -20.11 -7.50 -21.97
N ASP A 89 -19.13 -8.40 -21.83
CA ASP A 89 -18.56 -8.82 -20.56
C ASP A 89 -17.72 -7.74 -19.86
N ILE A 90 -17.18 -6.78 -20.64
CA ILE A 90 -16.39 -5.63 -20.17
C ILE A 90 -17.09 -4.27 -20.37
N ALA A 91 -18.32 -4.26 -20.90
CA ALA A 91 -19.06 -3.02 -21.14
C ALA A 91 -19.42 -2.24 -19.86
N ALA A 92 -19.43 -2.92 -18.71
CA ALA A 92 -19.66 -2.33 -17.40
C ALA A 92 -18.47 -2.59 -16.46
N TYR A 93 -18.04 -1.52 -15.79
CA TYR A 93 -17.03 -1.57 -14.74
C TYR A 93 -17.71 -1.67 -13.35
N PRO A 94 -17.17 -2.44 -12.38
CA PRO A 94 -15.92 -3.21 -12.40
C PRO A 94 -15.98 -4.45 -13.30
N TRP A 95 -14.86 -4.73 -13.98
CA TRP A 95 -14.70 -5.86 -14.89
C TRP A 95 -14.64 -7.21 -14.16
N PRO A 96 -14.94 -8.33 -14.87
CA PRO A 96 -14.80 -9.67 -14.30
C PRO A 96 -13.36 -9.91 -13.83
N ARG A 97 -13.19 -10.64 -12.73
CA ARG A 97 -11.85 -10.96 -12.21
C ARG A 97 -11.05 -11.82 -13.17
N GLN A 98 -11.71 -12.66 -13.97
CA GLN A 98 -11.07 -13.37 -15.08
C GLN A 98 -10.41 -12.41 -16.09
N VAL A 99 -11.05 -11.28 -16.42
CA VAL A 99 -10.48 -10.27 -17.33
C VAL A 99 -9.30 -9.57 -16.67
N MET A 100 -9.40 -9.24 -15.38
CA MET A 100 -8.30 -8.66 -14.62
C MET A 100 -7.08 -9.61 -14.59
N GLY A 101 -7.30 -10.90 -14.34
CA GLY A 101 -6.26 -11.92 -14.38
C GLY A 101 -5.65 -12.10 -15.76
N GLY A 102 -6.49 -12.02 -16.80
CA GLY A 102 -6.05 -12.10 -18.19
C GLY A 102 -5.15 -10.93 -18.58
N MET A 103 -5.48 -9.71 -18.15
CA MET A 103 -4.60 -8.55 -18.34
C MET A 103 -3.26 -8.73 -17.62
N VAL A 104 -3.26 -9.23 -16.39
CA VAL A 104 -2.01 -9.46 -15.64
C VAL A 104 -1.14 -10.48 -16.35
N HIS A 105 -1.71 -11.64 -16.72
CA HIS A 105 -1.00 -12.67 -17.48
C HIS A 105 -0.44 -12.10 -18.78
N ARG A 106 -1.25 -11.34 -19.52
CA ARG A 106 -0.82 -10.70 -20.77
C ARG A 106 0.33 -9.72 -20.58
N LEU A 107 0.30 -8.90 -19.53
CA LEU A 107 1.39 -7.98 -19.21
C LEU A 107 2.70 -8.72 -18.91
N VAL A 108 2.62 -9.88 -18.25
CA VAL A 108 3.80 -10.73 -17.99
C VAL A 108 4.32 -11.37 -19.28
N GLU A 109 3.44 -11.88 -20.16
CA GLU A 109 3.85 -12.38 -21.49
C GLU A 109 4.55 -11.32 -22.33
N GLU A 110 4.16 -10.05 -22.16
CA GLU A 110 4.77 -8.89 -22.83
C GLU A 110 6.08 -8.41 -22.18
N GLY A 111 6.56 -9.10 -21.14
CA GLY A 111 7.89 -8.88 -20.55
C GLY A 111 7.89 -8.20 -19.17
N ALA A 112 6.72 -7.90 -18.60
CA ALA A 112 6.65 -7.28 -17.28
C ALA A 112 7.29 -8.16 -16.19
N SER A 113 8.28 -7.61 -15.49
CA SER A 113 8.99 -8.30 -14.40
C SER A 113 8.11 -8.56 -13.18
N VAL A 114 7.18 -7.66 -12.88
CA VAL A 114 6.17 -7.79 -11.83
C VAL A 114 4.98 -6.89 -12.14
N VAL A 115 3.77 -7.35 -11.82
CA VAL A 115 2.52 -6.61 -11.97
C VAL A 115 1.88 -6.38 -10.60
N MET A 116 1.80 -5.12 -10.19
CA MET A 116 1.10 -4.67 -8.99
C MET A 116 -0.36 -4.35 -9.34
N LEU A 117 -1.30 -4.96 -8.62
CA LEU A 117 -2.72 -4.66 -8.77
C LEU A 117 -3.16 -3.69 -7.68
N ASP A 118 -3.44 -2.42 -8.03
CA ASP A 118 -3.97 -1.40 -7.11
C ASP A 118 -5.49 -1.55 -6.91
N PHE A 119 -5.96 -2.79 -6.75
CA PHE A 119 -7.36 -3.13 -6.51
C PHE A 119 -7.46 -4.03 -5.29
N ALA A 120 -8.23 -3.60 -4.30
CA ALA A 120 -8.57 -4.46 -3.18
C ALA A 120 -9.70 -5.42 -3.59
N TYR A 121 -9.57 -6.69 -3.22
CA TYR A 121 -10.61 -7.72 -3.43
C TYR A 121 -11.15 -8.24 -2.08
N PRO A 122 -11.74 -7.38 -1.22
CA PRO A 122 -12.12 -7.77 0.15
C PRO A 122 -13.35 -8.67 0.22
N GLU A 123 -14.16 -8.70 -0.84
CA GLU A 123 -15.40 -9.48 -0.94
C GLU A 123 -15.30 -10.48 -2.10
N LEU A 124 -16.18 -11.49 -2.15
CA LEU A 124 -16.23 -12.39 -3.30
C LEU A 124 -16.66 -11.62 -4.54
N SER A 125 -16.30 -12.07 -5.74
CA SER A 125 -16.79 -11.43 -6.96
C SER A 125 -18.33 -11.33 -6.94
N PRO A 126 -18.93 -10.20 -7.37
CA PRO A 126 -20.39 -10.12 -7.54
C PRO A 126 -20.96 -11.21 -8.46
N ARG A 127 -20.12 -11.76 -9.36
CA ARG A 127 -20.47 -12.85 -10.28
C ARG A 127 -20.39 -14.23 -9.63
N ALA A 128 -19.87 -14.32 -8.41
CA ALA A 128 -19.70 -15.57 -7.68
C ALA A 128 -21.04 -16.21 -7.26
N CYS A 129 -22.11 -15.40 -7.16
CA CYS A 129 -23.46 -15.84 -6.79
C CYS A 129 -24.36 -16.24 -7.97
N VAL A 130 -23.90 -16.09 -9.22
CA VAL A 130 -24.80 -16.09 -10.41
C VAL A 130 -24.94 -17.47 -11.08
N THR A 131 -24.19 -18.52 -10.68
CA THR A 131 -24.22 -19.82 -11.38
C THR A 131 -24.68 -20.99 -10.48
N PRO A 132 -25.96 -21.41 -10.53
CA PRO A 132 -26.46 -22.51 -9.70
C PRO A 132 -26.16 -23.93 -10.24
N THR A 133 -25.41 -24.10 -11.32
CA THR A 133 -25.56 -25.32 -12.17
C THR A 133 -24.35 -26.26 -12.26
N ARG A 134 -23.44 -26.30 -11.28
CA ARG A 134 -22.49 -27.43 -11.22
C ARG A 134 -22.09 -27.82 -9.80
N SER A 135 -22.61 -28.96 -9.34
CA SER A 135 -22.10 -29.72 -8.20
C SER A 135 -20.63 -30.03 -8.46
N GLY A 136 -19.73 -29.27 -7.82
CA GLY A 136 -18.30 -29.34 -8.05
C GLY A 136 -17.56 -28.28 -7.24
N ARG A 137 -16.23 -28.43 -7.14
CA ARG A 137 -15.29 -27.70 -6.27
C ARG A 137 -15.33 -26.16 -6.24
N GLY A 138 -16.15 -25.47 -7.04
CA GLY A 138 -16.02 -24.01 -7.26
C GLY A 138 -17.30 -23.23 -7.58
N ALA A 139 -18.50 -23.72 -7.28
CA ALA A 139 -19.74 -23.03 -7.70
C ALA A 139 -19.93 -21.61 -7.13
N LEU A 140 -19.37 -21.32 -5.96
CA LEU A 140 -19.54 -20.03 -5.25
C LEU A 140 -18.45 -18.99 -5.56
N SER A 141 -17.45 -19.29 -6.39
CA SER A 141 -16.24 -18.45 -6.54
C SER A 141 -15.55 -18.52 -7.91
N GLN A 142 -16.24 -18.99 -8.96
CA GLN A 142 -15.62 -19.28 -10.27
C GLN A 142 -14.80 -18.12 -10.85
N ASP A 143 -15.23 -16.87 -10.66
CA ASP A 143 -14.52 -15.69 -11.17
C ASP A 143 -13.25 -15.38 -10.35
N ASP A 144 -13.27 -15.59 -9.02
CA ASP A 144 -12.09 -15.42 -8.17
C ASP A 144 -11.09 -16.55 -8.42
N ASP A 145 -11.59 -17.78 -8.59
CA ASP A 145 -10.79 -18.96 -8.92
C ASP A 145 -10.13 -18.77 -10.31
N ALA A 146 -10.85 -18.18 -11.27
CA ALA A 146 -10.29 -17.87 -12.59
C ALA A 146 -9.17 -16.82 -12.52
N LEU A 147 -9.35 -15.76 -11.72
CA LEU A 147 -8.27 -14.80 -11.46
C LEU A 147 -7.06 -15.49 -10.82
N ARG A 148 -7.28 -16.28 -9.76
CA ARG A 148 -6.20 -17.01 -9.09
C ARG A 148 -5.46 -17.94 -10.05
N ALA A 149 -6.19 -18.72 -10.85
CA ALA A 149 -5.62 -19.64 -11.82
C ALA A 149 -4.77 -18.92 -12.89
N LEU A 150 -5.18 -17.73 -13.34
CA LEU A 150 -4.38 -16.92 -14.28
C LEU A 150 -3.12 -16.37 -13.62
N LEU A 151 -3.21 -15.88 -12.38
CA LEU A 151 -2.04 -15.40 -11.65
C LEU A 151 -1.05 -16.52 -11.29
N ASP A 152 -1.52 -17.77 -11.14
CA ASP A 152 -0.68 -18.93 -10.86
C ASP A 152 0.07 -19.47 -12.10
N GLN A 153 -0.28 -19.02 -13.31
CA GLN A 153 0.49 -19.34 -14.52
C GLN A 153 1.87 -18.67 -14.50
N ASP A 154 1.97 -17.51 -13.84
CA ASP A 154 3.20 -16.72 -13.73
C ASP A 154 3.60 -16.51 -12.25
N PRO A 155 3.98 -17.58 -11.53
CA PRO A 155 4.25 -17.50 -10.10
C PRO A 155 5.41 -16.53 -9.81
N GLY A 156 5.19 -15.61 -8.87
CA GLY A 156 6.15 -14.60 -8.46
C GLY A 156 6.05 -13.27 -9.22
N HIS A 157 5.26 -13.19 -10.29
CA HIS A 157 5.12 -11.99 -11.12
C HIS A 157 3.93 -11.10 -10.72
N SER A 158 3.15 -11.45 -9.70
CA SER A 158 1.97 -10.68 -9.27
C SER A 158 2.05 -10.22 -7.82
N VAL A 159 1.54 -9.02 -7.53
CA VAL A 159 1.37 -8.50 -6.17
C VAL A 159 -0.05 -7.97 -6.00
N LEU A 160 -0.79 -8.54 -5.06
CA LEU A 160 -2.17 -8.18 -4.76
C LEU A 160 -2.23 -7.12 -3.65
N ALA A 161 -3.11 -6.13 -3.83
CA ALA A 161 -3.34 -5.11 -2.83
C ALA A 161 -4.16 -5.62 -1.64
N PHE A 162 -3.82 -5.12 -0.46
CA PHE A 162 -4.72 -5.05 0.68
C PHE A 162 -4.79 -3.61 1.17
N ARG A 163 -5.78 -3.32 2.01
CA ARG A 163 -5.94 -2.00 2.62
C ARG A 163 -6.05 -2.11 4.13
N TRP A 164 -5.78 -1.02 4.80
CA TRP A 164 -5.99 -0.87 6.23
C TRP A 164 -6.63 0.49 6.53
N GLY A 165 -7.29 0.60 7.67
CA GLY A 165 -8.03 1.78 8.08
C GLY A 165 -8.18 1.92 9.59
N ALA A 166 -8.54 3.14 10.00
CA ALA A 166 -8.77 3.55 11.39
C ALA A 166 -10.19 3.20 11.88
N GLU A 167 -11.16 3.45 11.02
CA GLU A 167 -12.58 3.22 11.27
C GLU A 167 -13.02 1.95 10.57
N GLY A 168 -13.60 1.06 11.36
CA GLY A 168 -14.23 -0.12 10.80
C GLY A 168 -15.64 0.13 10.35
N THR A 169 -15.94 -0.37 9.17
CA THR A 169 -17.20 -1.10 9.01
C THR A 169 -17.19 -2.14 10.13
N ARG A 170 -18.07 -1.97 11.12
CA ARG A 170 -18.38 -3.05 12.06
C ARG A 170 -18.73 -4.23 11.18
N THR A 171 -17.85 -5.22 11.09
CA THR A 171 -18.24 -6.54 10.62
C THR A 171 -19.27 -6.98 11.64
N LEU A 172 -20.56 -6.75 11.32
CA LEU A 172 -21.64 -7.38 12.06
C LEU A 172 -21.23 -8.85 12.13
N PRO A 173 -21.17 -9.46 13.33
CA PRO A 173 -20.93 -10.89 13.41
C PRO A 173 -21.93 -11.50 12.44
N PRO A 174 -21.49 -12.33 11.46
CA PRO A 174 -22.40 -12.82 10.46
C PRO A 174 -23.61 -13.36 11.19
N THR A 175 -24.77 -12.76 10.96
CA THR A 175 -26.07 -13.22 11.43
C THR A 175 -26.32 -14.51 10.67
N GLY A 176 -25.58 -15.55 11.05
CA GLY A 176 -25.10 -16.53 10.11
C GLY A 176 -25.19 -17.87 10.77
N ARG A 177 -26.14 -18.65 10.27
CA ARG A 177 -26.22 -20.11 10.29
C ARG A 177 -25.37 -20.79 11.37
N LEU A 178 -26.03 -21.41 12.34
CA LEU A 178 -25.34 -22.23 13.34
C LEU A 178 -24.62 -23.39 12.65
N TRP A 179 -23.40 -23.67 13.12
CA TRP A 179 -22.56 -24.78 12.67
C TRP A 179 -22.36 -25.77 13.83
N PRO A 180 -23.41 -26.53 14.23
CA PRO A 180 -23.35 -27.44 15.38
C PRO A 180 -22.49 -28.67 15.12
N TYR A 181 -22.18 -29.01 13.86
CA TYR A 181 -21.32 -30.14 13.52
C TYR A 181 -20.06 -29.67 12.81
N ARG A 182 -19.08 -30.57 12.78
CA ARG A 182 -17.86 -30.44 11.99
C ARG A 182 -17.59 -31.74 11.24
N VAL A 183 -17.02 -31.62 10.05
CA VAL A 183 -16.59 -32.75 9.23
C VAL A 183 -15.08 -32.73 9.03
N ARG A 184 -14.42 -33.88 9.26
CA ARG A 184 -12.98 -34.05 9.05
C ARG A 184 -12.70 -34.22 7.56
N LEU A 185 -11.82 -33.37 7.03
CA LEU A 185 -11.43 -33.35 5.63
C LEU A 185 -10.07 -34.01 5.37
N GLY A 186 -9.33 -34.33 6.43
CA GLY A 186 -8.08 -35.10 6.33
C GLY A 186 -7.12 -34.82 7.48
N SER A 187 -6.00 -35.55 7.47
CA SER A 187 -4.84 -35.30 8.34
C SER A 187 -3.64 -34.95 7.47
N TYR A 188 -2.86 -33.99 7.94
CA TYR A 188 -1.76 -33.39 7.21
C TYR A 188 -0.54 -33.36 8.12
N SER A 189 0.62 -33.75 7.60
CA SER A 189 1.89 -33.70 8.34
C SER A 189 2.48 -32.29 8.39
N GLY A 190 2.14 -31.43 7.43
CA GLY A 190 2.65 -30.08 7.29
C GLY A 190 1.56 -29.02 7.49
N VAL A 191 1.94 -27.90 8.13
CA VAL A 191 1.07 -26.73 8.30
C VAL A 191 0.63 -26.15 6.95
N THR A 192 1.50 -26.19 5.95
CA THR A 192 1.25 -25.66 4.60
C THR A 192 0.08 -26.37 3.92
N ASP A 193 0.11 -27.71 3.86
CA ASP A 193 -0.96 -28.50 3.24
C ASP A 193 -2.27 -28.40 4.03
N ALA A 194 -2.17 -28.36 5.36
CA ALA A 194 -3.31 -28.15 6.23
C ALA A 194 -3.98 -26.78 5.97
N ARG A 195 -3.18 -25.72 5.81
CA ARG A 195 -3.67 -24.37 5.46
C ARG A 195 -4.28 -24.32 4.07
N ALA A 196 -3.68 -24.95 3.07
CA ALA A 196 -4.26 -25.04 1.72
C ALA A 196 -5.65 -25.73 1.74
N ARG A 197 -5.80 -26.78 2.57
CA ARG A 197 -7.12 -27.39 2.77
C ARG A 197 -8.07 -26.47 3.53
N ALA A 198 -7.63 -25.81 4.59
CA ALA A 198 -8.47 -24.86 5.35
C ALA A 198 -8.92 -23.69 4.48
N GLN A 199 -8.07 -23.21 3.58
CA GLN A 199 -8.40 -22.22 2.57
C GLN A 199 -9.56 -22.68 1.68
N SER A 200 -9.55 -23.93 1.23
CA SER A 200 -10.67 -24.49 0.43
C SER A 200 -12.00 -24.48 1.20
N VAL A 201 -11.96 -24.64 2.53
CA VAL A 201 -13.16 -24.57 3.40
C VAL A 201 -13.64 -23.13 3.54
N LEU A 202 -12.72 -22.21 3.82
CA LEU A 202 -13.03 -20.79 3.99
C LEU A 202 -13.52 -20.15 2.68
N ALA A 203 -13.05 -20.62 1.52
CA ALA A 203 -13.54 -20.22 0.20
C ALA A 203 -15.03 -20.56 0.01
N LEU A 204 -15.53 -21.62 0.66
CA LEU A 204 -16.95 -21.97 0.71
C LEU A 204 -17.73 -21.20 1.79
N GLN A 205 -17.13 -20.17 2.39
CA GLN A 205 -17.68 -19.35 3.48
C GLN A 205 -18.09 -20.17 4.73
N ARG A 206 -17.34 -21.24 5.02
CA ARG A 206 -17.56 -22.11 6.19
C ARG A 206 -16.45 -21.92 7.23
N PRO A 207 -16.73 -22.08 8.54
CA PRO A 207 -15.67 -22.12 9.54
C PRO A 207 -14.70 -23.26 9.26
N ALA A 208 -13.40 -22.96 9.29
CA ALA A 208 -12.33 -23.95 9.19
C ALA A 208 -11.62 -24.08 10.54
N PHE A 209 -11.17 -25.29 10.87
CA PHE A 209 -10.45 -25.57 12.11
C PHE A 209 -9.21 -26.41 11.81
N LEU A 210 -8.08 -26.07 12.44
CA LEU A 210 -6.81 -26.78 12.36
C LEU A 210 -6.45 -27.38 13.71
N ILE A 211 -6.81 -28.64 13.93
CA ILE A 211 -6.70 -29.29 15.23
C ILE A 211 -5.41 -30.12 15.29
N PRO A 212 -4.50 -29.88 16.26
CA PRO A 212 -3.29 -30.66 16.42
C PRO A 212 -3.60 -32.08 16.88
N VAL A 213 -3.08 -33.07 16.15
CA VAL A 213 -3.21 -34.50 16.47
C VAL A 213 -1.86 -35.18 16.31
N GLY A 214 -1.24 -35.55 17.43
CA GLY A 214 0.10 -36.12 17.45
C GLY A 214 1.14 -35.14 16.90
N LYS A 215 1.78 -35.51 15.79
CA LYS A 215 2.76 -34.66 15.06
C LYS A 215 2.15 -33.93 13.86
N GLY A 216 0.86 -34.12 13.59
CA GLY A 216 0.18 -33.55 12.43
C GLY A 216 -0.98 -32.64 12.80
N LEU A 217 -1.69 -32.17 11.78
CA LEU A 217 -2.89 -31.35 11.88
C LEU A 217 -4.05 -32.04 11.20
N GLU A 218 -5.21 -32.05 11.83
CA GLU A 218 -6.45 -32.39 11.18
C GLU A 218 -7.18 -31.13 10.75
N VAL A 219 -7.69 -31.15 9.52
CA VAL A 219 -8.49 -30.04 8.98
C VAL A 219 -9.95 -30.41 9.06
N TRP A 220 -10.73 -29.56 9.71
CA TRP A 220 -12.16 -29.73 9.91
C TRP A 220 -12.94 -28.54 9.33
N ALA A 221 -14.16 -28.79 8.87
CA ALA A 221 -15.07 -27.76 8.36
C ALA A 221 -16.39 -27.76 9.14
N GLY A 222 -16.92 -26.58 9.45
CA GLY A 222 -18.23 -26.42 10.07
C GLY A 222 -19.38 -26.77 9.12
N VAL A 223 -20.33 -27.55 9.61
CA VAL A 223 -21.54 -27.98 8.87
C VAL A 223 -22.78 -27.92 9.75
N ALA A 224 -23.93 -27.71 9.13
CA ALA A 224 -25.22 -27.53 9.79
C ALA A 224 -25.80 -28.86 10.29
N ASP A 225 -25.55 -29.94 9.55
CA ASP A 225 -26.01 -31.30 9.83
C ASP A 225 -25.08 -32.35 9.19
N GLU A 226 -25.32 -33.63 9.49
CA GLU A 226 -24.50 -34.74 8.99
C GLU A 226 -24.65 -35.00 7.48
N GLY A 227 -25.80 -34.67 6.89
CA GLY A 227 -26.02 -34.83 5.45
C GLY A 227 -25.17 -33.83 4.67
N GLU A 228 -25.15 -32.58 5.11
CA GLU A 228 -24.26 -31.54 4.60
C GLU A 228 -22.79 -31.92 4.81
N GLY A 229 -22.44 -32.50 5.96
CA GLY A 229 -21.11 -33.05 6.23
C GLY A 229 -20.65 -34.07 5.18
N ARG A 230 -21.49 -35.05 4.86
CA ARG A 230 -21.19 -36.07 3.85
C ARG A 230 -21.00 -35.46 2.46
N SER A 231 -21.94 -34.61 2.03
CA SER A 231 -21.88 -33.92 0.74
C SER A 231 -20.63 -33.04 0.60
N LEU A 232 -20.27 -32.30 1.65
CA LEU A 232 -19.06 -31.48 1.68
C LEU A 232 -17.78 -32.32 1.62
N GLY A 233 -17.76 -33.44 2.37
CA GLY A 233 -16.68 -34.42 2.31
C GLY A 233 -16.46 -34.93 0.89
N GLU A 234 -17.52 -35.41 0.23
CA GLU A 234 -17.49 -35.86 -1.17
C GLU A 234 -17.02 -34.74 -2.12
N GLN A 235 -17.58 -33.54 -2.00
CA GLN A 235 -17.21 -32.38 -2.82
C GLN A 235 -15.72 -32.03 -2.71
N LEU A 236 -15.13 -32.19 -1.51
CA LEU A 236 -13.73 -31.88 -1.25
C LEU A 236 -12.78 -33.08 -1.43
N GLY A 237 -13.31 -34.24 -1.83
CA GLY A 237 -12.56 -35.46 -2.15
C GLY A 237 -12.26 -36.36 -0.95
N THR A 238 -13.10 -36.33 0.08
CA THR A 238 -12.99 -37.13 1.30
C THR A 238 -14.13 -38.17 1.33
N ALA A 239 -13.87 -39.38 0.85
CA ALA A 239 -14.88 -40.44 0.65
C ALA A 239 -15.49 -41.05 1.94
N ALA A 240 -14.92 -40.76 3.12
CA ALA A 240 -15.40 -41.26 4.41
C ALA A 240 -15.17 -40.20 5.50
N ALA A 241 -15.79 -39.04 5.32
CA ALA A 241 -15.55 -37.90 6.20
C ALA A 241 -16.18 -38.15 7.59
N SER A 242 -15.34 -38.19 8.63
CA SER A 242 -15.79 -38.31 10.02
C SER A 242 -16.55 -37.05 10.42
N ILE A 243 -17.80 -37.19 10.88
CA ILE A 243 -18.62 -36.08 11.35
C ILE A 243 -18.75 -36.16 12.86
N GLN A 244 -18.63 -35.01 13.54
CA GLN A 244 -18.73 -34.89 14.99
C GLN A 244 -19.48 -33.62 15.36
N GLU A 245 -20.12 -33.62 16.53
CA GLU A 245 -20.64 -32.39 17.12
C GLU A 245 -19.49 -31.44 17.48
N ARG A 246 -19.65 -30.16 17.16
CA ARG A 246 -18.69 -29.10 17.47
C ARG A 246 -18.76 -28.78 18.95
N ARG A 247 -17.59 -28.71 19.59
CA ARG A 247 -17.43 -28.33 20.99
C ARG A 247 -16.96 -26.87 21.06
N ALA A 248 -17.29 -26.18 22.15
CA ALA A 248 -16.80 -24.81 22.38
C ALA A 248 -15.25 -24.72 22.37
N ALA A 249 -14.57 -25.78 22.85
CA ALA A 249 -13.11 -25.86 22.84
C ALA A 249 -12.50 -25.87 21.41
N ASP A 250 -13.28 -26.23 20.39
CA ASP A 250 -12.80 -26.26 19.01
C ASP A 250 -12.53 -24.85 18.45
N ASP A 251 -13.19 -23.84 19.02
CA ASP A 251 -13.05 -22.45 18.58
C ASP A 251 -11.64 -21.90 18.83
N ALA A 252 -10.88 -22.49 19.76
CA ALA A 252 -9.47 -22.20 19.96
C ALA A 252 -8.58 -22.60 18.76
N PHE A 253 -9.07 -23.52 17.90
CA PHE A 253 -8.39 -24.00 16.70
C PHE A 253 -9.00 -23.44 15.41
N ARG A 254 -9.96 -22.51 15.53
CA ARG A 254 -10.59 -21.88 14.38
C ARG A 254 -9.56 -21.03 13.63
N VAL A 255 -9.57 -21.17 12.31
CA VAL A 255 -8.75 -20.35 11.41
C VAL A 255 -9.65 -19.34 10.72
N ALA A 256 -9.32 -18.07 10.84
CA ALA A 256 -9.94 -16.98 10.12
C ALA A 256 -9.23 -16.73 8.78
N PRO A 257 -9.92 -16.12 7.79
CA PRO A 257 -9.28 -15.66 6.56
C PRO A 257 -8.07 -14.74 6.79
N SER A 258 -8.14 -13.90 7.84
CA SER A 258 -7.03 -13.04 8.27
C SER A 258 -5.79 -13.84 8.65
N ASP A 259 -5.93 -14.99 9.31
CA ASP A 259 -4.80 -15.79 9.76
C ASP A 259 -4.04 -16.40 8.58
N LEU A 260 -4.78 -16.86 7.55
CA LEU A 260 -4.19 -17.31 6.29
C LEU A 260 -3.49 -16.17 5.56
N PHE A 261 -4.11 -14.99 5.51
CA PHE A 261 -3.52 -13.82 4.89
C PHE A 261 -2.21 -13.39 5.59
N LEU A 262 -2.22 -13.28 6.92
CA LEU A 262 -1.05 -12.89 7.71
C LEU A 262 0.11 -13.87 7.53
N ALA A 263 -0.19 -15.18 7.42
CA ALA A 263 0.83 -16.19 7.16
C ALA A 263 1.53 -16.03 5.79
N LEU A 264 0.90 -15.36 4.83
CA LEU A 264 1.46 -15.11 3.49
C LEU A 264 2.06 -13.71 3.34
N ALA A 265 1.46 -12.71 3.99
CA ALA A 265 1.79 -11.29 3.81
C ALA A 265 2.79 -10.74 4.83
N SER A 266 2.91 -11.36 6.00
CA SER A 266 3.81 -10.86 7.05
C SER A 266 5.28 -10.98 6.66
N VAL A 267 6.07 -10.01 7.11
CA VAL A 267 7.50 -9.92 6.83
C VAL A 267 8.29 -9.78 8.12
N GLN A 268 9.54 -10.23 8.11
CA GLN A 268 10.47 -10.05 9.22
C GLN A 268 11.52 -9.01 8.84
N VAL A 269 11.76 -8.06 9.75
CA VAL A 269 12.72 -6.97 9.54
C VAL A 269 13.77 -7.00 10.64
N GLN A 270 15.01 -7.29 10.28
CA GLN A 270 16.13 -7.26 11.22
C GLN A 270 16.48 -5.81 11.57
N GLY A 271 16.69 -5.50 12.84
CA GLY A 271 17.15 -4.18 13.30
C GLY A 271 16.06 -3.11 13.40
N LEU A 272 14.79 -3.47 13.15
CA LEU A 272 13.65 -2.60 13.34
C LEU A 272 12.84 -3.03 14.56
N ASP A 273 12.39 -2.06 15.34
CA ASP A 273 11.49 -2.29 16.47
C ASP A 273 10.03 -2.16 16.02
N PRO A 274 9.24 -3.25 16.01
CA PRO A 274 7.84 -3.21 15.57
C PRO A 274 6.93 -2.29 16.38
N GLU A 275 7.31 -1.91 17.61
CA GLU A 275 6.54 -0.96 18.45
C GLU A 275 6.52 0.47 17.89
N LYS A 276 7.51 0.81 17.05
CA LYS A 276 7.61 2.15 16.45
C LYS A 276 6.75 2.31 15.21
N LEU A 277 6.34 1.21 14.60
CA LEU A 277 5.54 1.19 13.40
C LEU A 277 4.13 1.75 13.65
N LEU A 278 3.51 2.27 12.60
CA LEU A 278 2.09 2.60 12.63
C LEU A 278 1.28 1.32 12.88
N GLU A 279 0.64 1.23 14.05
CA GLU A 279 -0.26 0.13 14.39
C GLU A 279 -1.63 0.34 13.74
N VAL A 280 -2.04 -0.60 12.90
CA VAL A 280 -3.32 -0.59 12.22
C VAL A 280 -4.26 -1.58 12.87
N ARG A 281 -5.54 -1.21 12.99
CA ARG A 281 -6.54 -2.02 13.70
C ARG A 281 -7.36 -2.92 12.78
N GLN A 282 -7.43 -2.57 11.50
CA GLN A 282 -8.26 -3.28 10.53
C GLN A 282 -7.55 -3.50 9.21
N LEU A 283 -7.84 -4.66 8.62
CA LEU A 283 -7.32 -5.08 7.33
C LEU A 283 -8.49 -5.45 6.41
N GLN A 284 -8.44 -4.94 5.18
CA GLN A 284 -9.23 -5.38 4.05
C GLN A 284 -8.30 -6.16 3.13
N HIS A 285 -8.15 -7.46 3.42
CA HIS A 285 -7.29 -8.37 2.66
C HIS A 285 -8.05 -9.00 1.48
N PRO A 286 -7.36 -9.52 0.44
CA PRO A 286 -8.01 -10.30 -0.61
C PRO A 286 -8.81 -11.47 -0.04
N VAL A 287 -9.95 -11.78 -0.65
CA VAL A 287 -10.74 -12.96 -0.29
C VAL A 287 -9.92 -14.24 -0.38
N THR A 288 -10.32 -15.22 0.44
CA THR A 288 -9.65 -16.49 0.60
C THR A 288 -9.27 -17.20 -0.72
N PRO A 289 -10.11 -17.25 -1.78
CA PRO A 289 -9.73 -17.86 -3.05
C PRO A 289 -8.49 -17.23 -3.72
N LEU A 290 -8.21 -15.95 -3.45
CA LEU A 290 -7.08 -15.22 -4.05
C LEU A 290 -5.77 -15.34 -3.25
N LEU A 291 -5.81 -15.96 -2.07
CA LEU A 291 -4.65 -16.17 -1.21
C LEU A 291 -3.76 -17.30 -1.78
N SER A 292 -2.50 -17.02 -2.09
CA SER A 292 -1.55 -17.99 -2.65
C SER A 292 -0.13 -17.49 -2.43
N PRO A 293 0.84 -18.37 -2.11
CA PRO A 293 2.25 -17.99 -2.02
C PRO A 293 2.84 -17.55 -3.38
N ALA A 294 2.17 -17.85 -4.49
CA ALA A 294 2.58 -17.44 -5.84
C ALA A 294 2.48 -15.91 -6.05
N SER A 295 1.66 -15.20 -5.28
CA SER A 295 1.53 -13.74 -5.35
C SER A 295 2.13 -13.06 -4.12
N GLY A 296 2.67 -11.86 -4.27
CA GLY A 296 2.97 -10.98 -3.15
C GLY A 296 1.71 -10.28 -2.62
N TYR A 297 1.80 -9.71 -1.43
CA TYR A 297 0.72 -8.93 -0.81
C TYR A 297 1.28 -7.63 -0.26
N GLY A 298 0.64 -6.50 -0.54
CA GLY A 298 1.11 -5.22 -0.02
C GLY A 298 0.03 -4.17 0.12
N ALA A 299 0.20 -3.27 1.10
CA ALA A 299 -0.77 -2.23 1.42
C ALA A 299 -0.79 -1.12 0.36
N THR A 300 -1.99 -0.67 -0.03
CA THR A 300 -2.17 0.50 -0.92
C THR A 300 -2.65 1.75 -0.20
N THR A 301 -2.90 1.67 1.11
CA THR A 301 -3.33 2.83 1.90
C THR A 301 -2.23 3.89 1.97
N LEU A 302 -2.56 5.10 1.53
CA LEU A 302 -1.70 6.27 1.57
C LEU A 302 -2.29 7.31 2.54
N PRO A 303 -1.84 7.34 3.80
CA PRO A 303 -2.28 8.37 4.73
C PRO A 303 -1.73 9.73 4.29
N GLY A 304 -2.57 10.76 4.34
CA GLY A 304 -2.11 12.14 4.23
C GLY A 304 -1.50 12.60 5.56
N ASP A 305 -0.69 13.65 5.50
CA ASP A 305 -0.29 14.37 6.70
C ASP A 305 -1.49 15.13 7.30
N SER A 306 -1.33 15.89 8.38
CA SER A 306 -2.49 16.57 9.02
C SER A 306 -3.19 17.63 8.15
N ASP A 307 -2.61 17.99 7.00
CA ASP A 307 -3.23 18.84 5.97
C ASP A 307 -3.88 18.03 4.82
N GLY A 308 -3.91 16.70 4.93
CA GLY A 308 -4.46 15.78 3.93
C GLY A 308 -3.58 15.54 2.71
N VAL A 309 -2.38 16.16 2.64
CA VAL A 309 -1.44 15.99 1.53
C VAL A 309 -0.61 14.73 1.75
N VAL A 310 -0.55 13.87 0.73
CA VAL A 310 0.25 12.64 0.73
C VAL A 310 1.67 12.98 0.28
N ARG A 311 2.62 12.98 1.21
CA ARG A 311 4.05 13.29 0.95
C ARG A 311 4.94 12.05 0.92
N GLY A 312 4.47 10.94 1.48
CA GLY A 312 5.24 9.72 1.71
C GLY A 312 4.38 8.47 1.67
N VAL A 313 5.02 7.33 1.92
CA VAL A 313 4.39 6.01 1.98
C VAL A 313 4.83 5.29 3.25
N PRO A 314 3.91 4.72 4.04
CA PRO A 314 4.26 3.77 5.09
C PRO A 314 4.62 2.43 4.44
N HIS A 315 5.92 2.17 4.29
CA HIS A 315 6.41 0.92 3.73
C HIS A 315 6.19 -0.27 4.64
N LEU A 316 6.14 -0.05 5.95
CA LEU A 316 5.87 -1.08 6.95
C LEU A 316 4.81 -0.56 7.93
N VAL A 317 3.84 -1.41 8.24
CA VAL A 317 2.85 -1.18 9.29
C VAL A 317 2.79 -2.38 10.23
N ALA A 318 2.41 -2.14 11.48
CA ALA A 318 2.17 -3.21 12.45
C ALA A 318 0.68 -3.54 12.52
N TYR A 319 0.33 -4.82 12.61
CA TYR A 319 -1.03 -5.29 12.85
C TYR A 319 -1.03 -6.29 14.01
N SER A 320 -1.83 -6.04 15.03
CA SER A 320 -1.96 -6.91 16.20
C SER A 320 -3.41 -7.37 16.32
N PRO A 321 -3.79 -8.55 15.81
CA PRO A 321 -5.15 -9.05 15.97
C PRO A 321 -5.44 -9.29 17.46
N HIS A 322 -6.46 -8.59 17.99
CA HIS A 322 -6.98 -8.78 19.36
C HIS A 322 -5.91 -8.72 20.48
N GLY A 323 -4.86 -7.91 20.33
CA GLY A 323 -3.79 -7.78 21.34
C GLY A 323 -2.84 -8.98 21.42
N GLY A 324 -2.85 -9.84 20.39
CA GLY A 324 -1.94 -10.99 20.26
C GLY A 324 -0.58 -10.62 19.63
N GLU A 325 0.00 -11.58 18.91
CA GLU A 325 1.26 -11.42 18.19
C GLU A 325 1.18 -10.26 17.19
N ARG A 326 2.24 -9.43 17.13
CA ARG A 326 2.33 -8.30 16.22
C ARG A 326 2.95 -8.73 14.90
N TYR A 327 2.20 -8.54 13.82
CA TYR A 327 2.62 -8.83 12.47
C TYR A 327 3.09 -7.55 11.77
N VAL A 328 4.22 -7.61 11.08
CA VAL A 328 4.68 -6.50 10.23
C VAL A 328 4.23 -6.77 8.81
N LEU A 329 3.57 -5.80 8.19
CA LEU A 329 3.00 -5.91 6.84
C LEU A 329 3.63 -4.87 5.90
N PRO A 330 4.00 -5.26 4.66
CA PRO A 330 4.63 -4.36 3.71
C PRO A 330 3.60 -3.54 2.91
N SER A 331 4.02 -2.39 2.40
CA SER A 331 3.33 -1.67 1.32
C SER A 331 3.40 -2.40 -0.02
N LEU A 332 2.48 -2.10 -0.95
CA LEU A 332 2.47 -2.66 -2.31
C LEU A 332 3.79 -2.46 -3.06
N PRO A 333 4.41 -1.25 -3.05
CA PRO A 333 5.72 -1.02 -3.65
C PRO A 333 6.83 -1.85 -3.01
N LEU A 334 6.83 -1.98 -1.68
CA LEU A 334 7.84 -2.79 -0.97
C LEU A 334 7.70 -4.27 -1.31
N ALA A 335 6.48 -4.80 -1.33
CA ALA A 335 6.20 -6.18 -1.70
C ALA A 335 6.63 -6.50 -3.14
N ALA A 336 6.45 -5.57 -4.08
CA ALA A 336 6.95 -5.71 -5.45
C ALA A 336 8.48 -5.68 -5.50
N ALA A 337 9.13 -4.76 -4.78
CA ALA A 337 10.59 -4.70 -4.71
C ALA A 337 11.20 -5.99 -4.12
N MET A 338 10.56 -6.58 -3.10
CA MET A 338 10.93 -7.88 -2.53
C MET A 338 10.85 -9.01 -3.56
N ARG A 339 9.78 -9.05 -4.39
CA ARG A 339 9.64 -10.01 -5.49
C ARG A 339 10.76 -9.83 -6.53
N LEU A 340 11.02 -8.59 -6.94
CA LEU A 340 12.09 -8.25 -7.90
C LEU A 340 13.51 -8.52 -7.36
N ALA A 341 13.68 -8.54 -6.04
CA ALA A 341 14.93 -8.90 -5.37
C ALA A 341 15.02 -10.41 -5.04
N GLY A 342 13.94 -11.18 -5.22
CA GLY A 342 13.91 -12.61 -4.91
C GLY A 342 14.10 -12.92 -3.41
N THR A 343 13.70 -12.01 -2.52
CA THR A 343 13.97 -12.15 -1.08
C THR A 343 12.83 -11.61 -0.22
N GLN A 344 12.62 -12.24 0.93
CA GLN A 344 11.77 -11.73 2.00
C GLN A 344 12.56 -11.19 3.20
N LYS A 345 13.90 -11.23 3.12
CA LYS A 345 14.79 -10.76 4.17
C LYS A 345 14.92 -9.25 4.07
N LEU A 346 14.44 -8.56 5.10
CA LEU A 346 14.56 -7.11 5.24
C LEU A 346 15.49 -6.78 6.39
N ARG A 347 16.30 -5.73 6.22
CA ARG A 347 17.19 -5.21 7.27
C ARG A 347 17.04 -3.70 7.36
N TYR A 348 16.78 -3.19 8.55
CA TYR A 348 16.77 -1.77 8.82
C TYR A 348 18.08 -1.37 9.51
N ALA A 349 18.79 -0.39 8.94
CA ALA A 349 19.98 0.20 9.55
C ALA A 349 20.20 1.62 9.00
N ASP A 350 20.71 2.52 9.84
CA ASP A 350 21.17 3.85 9.43
C ASP A 350 20.11 4.68 8.68
N GLY A 351 18.83 4.58 9.08
CA GLY A 351 17.73 5.30 8.45
C GLY A 351 17.35 4.78 7.06
N ARG A 352 17.71 3.52 6.76
CA ARG A 352 17.42 2.87 5.49
C ARG A 352 16.89 1.46 5.70
N LEU A 353 15.90 1.08 4.89
CA LEU A 353 15.44 -0.29 4.76
C LEU A 353 16.14 -0.94 3.57
N TYR A 354 16.88 -2.00 3.82
CA TYR A 354 17.57 -2.82 2.82
C TYR A 354 16.70 -4.03 2.45
N ILE A 355 16.58 -4.31 1.16
CA ILE A 355 15.77 -5.38 0.58
C ILE A 355 16.73 -6.36 -0.09
N GLY A 356 17.17 -7.36 0.68
CA GLY A 356 18.35 -8.15 0.35
C GLY A 356 19.57 -7.26 0.06
N ASP A 357 20.32 -7.61 -0.98
CA ASP A 357 21.52 -6.89 -1.42
C ASP A 357 21.26 -5.98 -2.63
N LYS A 358 20.02 -5.96 -3.14
CA LYS A 358 19.70 -5.36 -4.44
C LYS A 358 19.18 -3.93 -4.33
N TYR A 359 18.34 -3.65 -3.35
CA TYR A 359 17.68 -2.36 -3.20
C TYR A 359 17.73 -1.85 -1.77
N SER A 360 17.64 -0.53 -1.59
CA SER A 360 17.43 0.07 -0.28
C SER A 360 16.64 1.38 -0.38
N VAL A 361 15.80 1.70 0.58
CA VAL A 361 15.03 2.94 0.58
C VAL A 361 15.24 3.72 1.88
N PRO A 362 15.47 5.05 1.83
CA PRO A 362 15.34 5.92 3.00
C PRO A 362 14.02 5.69 3.71
N MET A 363 14.08 5.34 4.99
CA MET A 363 12.89 5.07 5.79
C MET A 363 13.20 5.43 7.23
N ASP A 364 12.27 6.05 7.93
CA ASP A 364 12.43 6.26 9.36
C ASP A 364 12.08 5.00 10.17
N ALA A 365 12.29 5.06 11.48
CA ALA A 365 12.02 3.93 12.37
C ALA A 365 10.51 3.62 12.52
N SER A 366 9.62 4.49 12.04
CA SER A 366 8.18 4.25 12.02
C SER A 366 7.71 3.47 10.80
N GLY A 367 8.63 3.14 9.88
CA GLY A 367 8.31 2.47 8.63
C GLY A 367 7.87 3.42 7.52
N TYR A 368 8.02 4.73 7.71
CA TYR A 368 7.56 5.76 6.78
C TYR A 368 8.72 6.31 5.93
N SER A 369 8.45 6.55 4.66
CA SER A 369 9.41 7.08 3.70
C SER A 369 8.81 8.26 2.96
N LEU A 370 9.54 9.38 2.92
CA LEU A 370 9.18 10.53 2.09
C LEU A 370 9.44 10.20 0.62
N LEU A 371 8.49 10.56 -0.24
CA LEU A 371 8.64 10.38 -1.67
C LEU A 371 9.51 11.49 -2.25
N ARG A 372 10.55 11.07 -2.96
CA ARG A 372 11.15 11.87 -4.02
C ARG A 372 10.19 11.86 -5.21
N TRP A 373 9.73 13.04 -5.63
CA TRP A 373 8.87 13.20 -6.78
C TRP A 373 9.72 13.60 -7.98
N GLU A 374 9.62 12.83 -9.06
CA GLU A 374 10.40 13.06 -10.29
C GLU A 374 9.68 14.00 -11.28
N ALA A 375 8.63 14.68 -10.83
CA ALA A 375 7.89 15.64 -11.61
C ALA A 375 7.59 16.90 -10.79
N PRO A 376 7.60 18.09 -11.39
CA PRO A 376 7.35 19.34 -10.67
C PRO A 376 5.87 19.64 -10.48
N SER A 377 5.02 19.01 -11.31
CA SER A 377 3.58 19.18 -11.27
C SER A 377 2.86 17.91 -11.69
N ALA A 378 1.61 17.78 -11.26
CA ALA A 378 0.65 16.83 -11.82
C ALA A 378 0.58 17.07 -13.34
N THR A 379 1.07 16.12 -14.14
CA THR A 379 0.89 16.22 -15.60
C THR A 379 -0.57 15.97 -15.96
N ARG A 380 -1.07 16.61 -17.02
CA ARG A 380 -2.38 16.26 -17.58
C ARG A 380 -2.29 14.83 -18.12
N GLY A 381 -2.99 13.89 -17.48
CA GLY A 381 -3.05 12.48 -17.89
C GLY A 381 -2.87 11.49 -16.75
N ALA A 382 -2.99 10.21 -17.07
CA ALA A 382 -3.02 9.11 -16.10
C ALA A 382 -1.65 8.78 -15.47
N ARG A 383 -0.54 9.16 -16.11
CA ARG A 383 0.83 8.80 -15.67
C ARG A 383 1.26 9.40 -14.33
N GLY A 384 0.67 10.52 -13.92
CA GLY A 384 1.11 11.26 -12.73
C GLY A 384 2.60 11.67 -12.81
N PRO A 385 3.45 11.26 -11.84
CA PRO A 385 4.87 11.63 -11.81
C PRO A 385 5.76 10.72 -12.67
N LEU A 386 5.26 9.56 -13.13
CA LEU A 386 6.03 8.57 -13.87
C LEU A 386 6.35 9.03 -15.30
N ALA A 387 7.36 8.41 -15.92
CA ALA A 387 7.73 8.67 -17.31
C ALA A 387 6.64 8.20 -18.28
N ARG A 388 6.13 6.98 -18.06
CA ARG A 388 5.28 6.24 -19.02
C ARG A 388 3.95 5.80 -18.41
N SER A 389 2.90 5.89 -19.23
CA SER A 389 1.62 5.22 -18.99
C SER A 389 1.11 4.53 -20.25
N ILE A 390 0.47 3.37 -20.09
CA ILE A 390 -0.20 2.61 -21.13
C ILE A 390 -1.69 2.58 -20.79
N ARG A 391 -2.56 2.81 -21.78
CA ARG A 391 -4.00 2.65 -21.59
C ARG A 391 -4.34 1.18 -21.47
N ALA A 392 -5.11 0.79 -20.46
CA ALA A 392 -5.53 -0.59 -20.26
C ALA A 392 -6.33 -1.14 -21.45
N TRP A 393 -6.99 -0.27 -22.23
CA TRP A 393 -7.62 -0.66 -23.49
C TRP A 393 -6.66 -1.34 -24.48
N ASN A 394 -5.42 -0.85 -24.61
CA ASN A 394 -4.44 -1.45 -25.52
C ASN A 394 -4.04 -2.87 -25.06
N VAL A 395 -3.94 -3.08 -23.74
CA VAL A 395 -3.67 -4.39 -23.13
C VAL A 395 -4.85 -5.34 -23.35
N LEU A 396 -6.08 -4.85 -23.20
CA LEU A 396 -7.29 -5.62 -23.49
C LEU A 396 -7.37 -6.04 -24.95
N LEU A 397 -7.05 -5.15 -25.89
CA LEU A 397 -7.03 -5.49 -27.31
C LEU A 397 -6.01 -6.61 -27.60
N ASN A 398 -4.80 -6.53 -27.06
CA ASN A 398 -3.81 -7.60 -27.19
C ASN A 398 -4.27 -8.91 -26.54
N LEU A 399 -4.90 -8.86 -25.36
CA LEU A 399 -5.50 -10.03 -24.70
C LEU A 399 -6.55 -10.69 -25.60
N PHE A 400 -7.45 -9.91 -26.17
CA PHE A 400 -8.54 -10.42 -27.01
C PHE A 400 -8.05 -10.96 -28.34
N ASP A 401 -7.11 -10.27 -29.00
CA ASP A 401 -6.51 -10.76 -30.24
C ASP A 401 -5.79 -12.09 -30.00
N THR A 402 -5.02 -12.20 -28.92
CA THR A 402 -4.30 -13.45 -28.59
C THR A 402 -5.28 -14.61 -28.33
N GLN A 403 -6.39 -14.35 -27.61
CA GLN A 403 -7.47 -15.33 -27.42
C GLN A 403 -8.13 -15.75 -28.74
N GLU A 404 -8.19 -14.86 -29.72
CA GLU A 404 -8.72 -15.10 -31.07
C GLU A 404 -7.64 -15.63 -32.04
N ALA A 405 -6.47 -16.04 -31.54
CA ALA A 405 -5.31 -16.49 -32.30
C ALA A 405 -4.83 -15.48 -33.37
N ARG A 406 -5.00 -14.19 -33.08
CA ARG A 406 -4.47 -13.06 -33.84
C ARG A 406 -3.21 -12.51 -33.17
N PRO A 407 -2.26 -11.94 -33.95
CA PRO A 407 -1.10 -11.29 -33.37
C PRO A 407 -1.49 -10.05 -32.56
N ALA A 408 -0.72 -9.76 -31.52
CA ALA A 408 -0.87 -8.55 -30.72
C ALA A 408 -0.73 -7.28 -31.58
N ARG A 409 -1.58 -6.29 -31.35
CA ARG A 409 -1.61 -5.03 -32.11
C ARG A 409 -0.60 -4.01 -31.59
N PHE A 410 -0.37 -4.00 -30.29
CA PHE A 410 0.46 -3.01 -29.62
C PHE A 410 1.70 -3.66 -29.04
N ASP A 411 2.86 -3.07 -29.34
CA ASP A 411 4.09 -3.33 -28.59
C ASP A 411 4.18 -2.32 -27.44
N HIS A 412 4.16 -2.84 -26.22
CA HIS A 412 4.18 -2.05 -25.00
C HIS A 412 5.58 -1.86 -24.42
N ASP A 413 6.62 -2.51 -24.98
CA ASP A 413 8.01 -2.46 -24.48
C ASP A 413 8.06 -2.59 -22.94
N LEU A 414 7.58 -3.73 -22.43
CA LEU A 414 7.48 -4.01 -20.99
C LEU A 414 8.68 -4.81 -20.44
N ASP A 415 9.61 -5.19 -21.30
CA ASP A 415 10.76 -6.05 -20.97
C ASP A 415 11.52 -5.57 -19.73
N GLY A 416 11.44 -6.36 -18.66
CA GLY A 416 12.15 -6.11 -17.41
C GLY A 416 11.60 -4.95 -16.57
N ARG A 417 10.47 -4.34 -16.98
CA ARG A 417 9.84 -3.21 -16.28
C ARG A 417 8.86 -3.71 -15.24
N ALA A 418 8.65 -2.94 -14.17
CA ALA A 418 7.57 -3.20 -13.23
C ALA A 418 6.31 -2.48 -13.71
N VAL A 419 5.15 -3.13 -13.57
CA VAL A 419 3.87 -2.57 -13.99
C VAL A 419 2.98 -2.35 -12.77
N ILE A 420 2.27 -1.22 -12.76
CA ILE A 420 1.14 -1.03 -11.86
C ILE A 420 -0.16 -0.88 -12.66
N LEU A 421 -1.10 -1.79 -12.45
CA LEU A 421 -2.44 -1.73 -13.02
C LEU A 421 -3.35 -1.01 -12.01
N THR A 422 -3.93 0.12 -12.42
CA THR A 422 -4.71 1.00 -11.53
C THR A 422 -5.85 1.70 -12.27
N ASN A 423 -6.88 2.09 -11.52
CA ASN A 423 -7.98 2.90 -12.03
C ASN A 423 -7.64 4.39 -11.91
N THR A 424 -7.56 5.07 -13.05
CA THR A 424 -7.28 6.52 -13.13
C THR A 424 -8.46 7.30 -13.72
N SER A 425 -9.61 6.66 -13.92
CA SER A 425 -10.83 7.30 -14.41
C SER A 425 -11.33 8.40 -13.47
N SER A 426 -12.24 9.22 -13.95
CA SER A 426 -12.97 10.20 -13.14
C SER A 426 -13.76 9.54 -11.99
N TYR A 427 -14.14 8.27 -12.15
CA TYR A 427 -14.82 7.45 -11.13
C TYR A 427 -13.87 6.75 -10.14
N ALA A 428 -12.56 6.93 -10.28
CA ALA A 428 -11.60 6.32 -9.37
C ALA A 428 -11.87 6.79 -7.93
N PRO A 429 -12.04 5.86 -6.96
CA PRO A 429 -12.47 6.21 -5.61
C PRO A 429 -11.43 7.05 -4.84
N GLU A 430 -10.16 6.98 -5.24
CA GLU A 430 -9.06 7.60 -4.51
C GLU A 430 -8.13 8.40 -5.43
N ARG A 431 -8.42 9.69 -5.52
CA ARG A 431 -7.48 10.71 -6.00
C ARG A 431 -6.84 11.39 -4.80
N ARG A 432 -5.51 11.50 -4.83
CA ARG A 432 -4.71 12.07 -3.74
C ARG A 432 -4.36 13.52 -4.04
N VAL A 433 -4.29 14.30 -2.97
CA VAL A 433 -3.58 15.58 -2.97
C VAL A 433 -2.12 15.29 -2.63
N THR A 434 -1.22 15.78 -3.46
CA THR A 434 0.23 15.54 -3.34
C THR A 434 0.96 16.87 -3.44
N PRO A 435 2.25 16.94 -3.07
CA PRO A 435 3.06 18.14 -3.24
C PRO A 435 3.04 18.70 -4.67
N ILE A 436 2.98 17.82 -5.67
CA ILE A 436 3.00 18.18 -7.09
C ILE A 436 1.62 18.56 -7.64
N GLY A 437 0.56 18.42 -6.84
CA GLY A 437 -0.79 18.84 -7.20
C GLY A 437 -1.88 17.87 -6.75
N PRO A 438 -3.15 18.29 -6.87
CA PRO A 438 -4.30 17.44 -6.60
C PRO A 438 -4.59 16.48 -7.76
N GLY A 439 -5.46 15.49 -7.50
CA GLY A 439 -6.04 14.66 -8.55
C GLY A 439 -5.17 13.50 -9.03
N ILE A 440 -4.06 13.21 -8.33
CA ILE A 440 -3.16 12.11 -8.69
C ILE A 440 -3.79 10.77 -8.28
N ALA A 441 -3.83 9.80 -9.20
CA ALA A 441 -4.33 8.47 -8.90
C ALA A 441 -3.45 7.77 -7.84
N ASN A 442 -4.08 6.99 -6.94
CA ASN A 442 -3.39 6.24 -5.89
C ASN A 442 -2.21 5.41 -6.43
N GLY A 443 -2.46 4.66 -7.50
CA GLY A 443 -1.44 3.85 -8.16
C GLY A 443 -0.25 4.65 -8.71
N ALA A 444 -0.44 5.88 -9.16
CA ALA A 444 0.68 6.70 -9.64
C ALA A 444 1.63 7.07 -8.49
N VAL A 445 1.11 7.31 -7.29
CA VAL A 445 1.91 7.56 -6.08
C VAL A 445 2.66 6.29 -5.64
N LEU A 446 1.99 5.13 -5.67
CA LEU A 446 2.61 3.84 -5.37
C LEU A 446 3.69 3.48 -6.40
N GLY A 447 3.47 3.79 -7.68
CA GLY A 447 4.46 3.60 -8.73
C GLY A 447 5.71 4.47 -8.52
N GLN A 448 5.54 5.75 -8.13
CA GLN A 448 6.67 6.60 -7.75
C GLN A 448 7.43 6.04 -6.55
N ALA A 449 6.72 5.52 -5.56
CA ALA A 449 7.35 4.88 -4.40
C ALA A 449 8.19 3.66 -4.82
N LEU A 450 7.69 2.84 -5.75
CA LEU A 450 8.45 1.73 -6.31
C LEU A 450 9.68 2.23 -7.08
N ALA A 451 9.53 3.27 -7.92
CA ALA A 451 10.64 3.87 -8.64
C ALA A 451 11.78 4.30 -7.71
N ASN A 452 11.44 4.97 -6.60
CA ASN A 452 12.40 5.38 -5.58
C ASN A 452 13.14 4.18 -4.95
N ILE A 453 12.40 3.11 -4.60
CA ILE A 453 13.00 1.87 -4.07
C ILE A 453 13.96 1.25 -5.09
N LEU A 454 13.54 1.12 -6.36
CA LEU A 454 14.34 0.50 -7.42
C LEU A 454 15.60 1.31 -7.75
N ALA A 455 15.54 2.63 -7.63
CA ALA A 455 16.68 3.53 -7.75
C ALA A 455 17.58 3.54 -6.50
N SER A 456 17.13 2.95 -5.40
CA SER A 456 17.71 3.09 -4.07
C SER A 456 17.88 4.54 -3.60
N ASP A 457 16.97 5.39 -4.04
CA ASP A 457 16.98 6.83 -3.84
C ASP A 457 15.78 7.23 -2.97
N GLY A 458 15.82 8.44 -2.41
CA GLY A 458 14.73 8.96 -1.61
C GLY A 458 15.15 10.18 -0.79
N ILE A 459 14.20 10.68 -0.01
CA ILE A 459 14.40 11.87 0.80
C ILE A 459 14.63 11.46 2.24
N VAL A 460 15.77 11.86 2.78
CA VAL A 460 16.13 11.66 4.19
C VAL A 460 16.03 13.02 4.87
N ARG A 461 15.38 13.07 6.04
CA ARG A 461 15.44 14.27 6.88
C ARG A 461 16.83 14.38 7.50
N ALA A 462 17.36 15.59 7.55
CA ALA A 462 18.62 15.83 8.24
C ALA A 462 18.51 15.40 9.73
N PRO A 463 19.56 14.81 10.32
CA PRO A 463 19.53 14.43 11.72
C PRO A 463 19.19 15.64 12.62
N PRO A 464 18.49 15.46 13.76
CA PRO A 464 18.09 16.57 14.63
C PRO A 464 19.25 17.48 15.06
N LYS A 465 20.46 16.92 15.18
CA LYS A 465 21.68 17.69 15.47
C LYS A 465 22.04 18.66 14.35
N VAL A 466 21.89 18.26 13.09
CA VAL A 466 22.16 19.11 11.92
C VAL A 466 21.11 20.21 11.84
N ASP A 467 19.82 19.87 12.01
CA ASP A 467 18.74 20.85 12.07
C ASP A 467 18.98 21.88 13.18
N MET A 468 19.35 21.43 14.39
CA MET A 468 19.66 22.31 15.52
C MET A 468 20.85 23.23 15.23
N LEU A 469 21.96 22.70 14.71
CA LEU A 469 23.14 23.49 14.36
C LEU A 469 22.87 24.49 13.24
N ALA A 470 22.12 24.10 12.20
CA ALA A 470 21.73 24.98 11.11
C ALA A 470 20.80 26.10 11.61
N THR A 471 19.83 25.77 12.46
CA THR A 471 18.92 26.75 13.07
C THR A 471 19.69 27.74 13.94
N MET A 472 20.62 27.25 14.76
CA MET A 472 21.49 28.10 15.59
C MET A 472 22.38 28.99 14.73
N GLY A 473 22.96 28.46 13.66
CA GLY A 473 23.77 29.22 12.70
C GLY A 473 22.98 30.32 12.02
N LEU A 474 21.77 30.02 11.52
CA LEU A 474 20.88 31.01 10.91
C LEU A 474 20.45 32.08 11.91
N ALA A 475 20.13 31.71 13.16
CA ALA A 475 19.81 32.67 14.20
C ALA A 475 20.99 33.59 14.52
N PHE A 476 22.21 33.06 14.54
CA PHE A 476 23.43 33.84 14.75
C PHE A 476 23.69 34.80 13.58
N ILE A 477 23.59 34.33 12.33
CA ILE A 477 23.71 35.17 11.12
C ILE A 477 22.65 36.27 11.15
N GLY A 478 21.40 35.94 11.46
CA GLY A 478 20.32 36.92 11.58
C GLY A 478 20.59 37.97 12.66
N ALA A 479 21.09 37.55 13.83
CA ALA A 479 21.47 38.47 14.90
C ALA A 479 22.63 39.38 14.50
N PHE A 480 23.65 38.82 13.84
CA PHE A 480 24.81 39.55 13.35
C PHE A 480 24.41 40.59 12.30
N LEU A 481 23.56 40.20 11.33
CA LEU A 481 23.01 41.10 10.33
C LEU A 481 22.16 42.20 10.99
N ALA A 482 21.31 41.86 11.95
CA ALA A 482 20.49 42.83 12.67
C ALA A 482 21.34 43.86 13.43
N LEU A 483 22.42 43.43 14.10
CA LEU A 483 23.35 44.33 14.80
C LEU A 483 24.13 45.21 13.82
N SER A 484 24.62 44.64 12.73
CA SER A 484 25.38 45.36 11.70
C SER A 484 24.51 46.39 10.99
N CYS A 485 23.27 46.03 10.64
CA CYS A 485 22.30 46.93 10.02
C CYS A 485 21.72 47.95 11.00
N SER A 486 21.60 47.63 12.30
CA SER A 486 21.18 48.58 13.34
C SER A 486 22.13 49.78 13.44
N TRP A 487 23.43 49.56 13.22
CA TRP A 487 24.41 50.65 13.10
C TRP A 487 24.19 51.52 11.86
N LEU A 488 23.86 50.94 10.70
CA LEU A 488 23.50 51.71 9.51
C LEU A 488 22.18 52.49 9.70
N LEU A 489 21.16 51.86 10.27
CA LEU A 489 19.81 52.41 10.48
C LEU A 489 19.75 53.55 11.50
N ARG A 490 20.82 53.77 12.28
CA ARG A 490 20.95 54.95 13.16
C ARG A 490 21.13 56.26 12.38
N SER A 491 21.45 56.19 11.09
CA SER A 491 21.54 57.35 10.20
C SER A 491 20.47 57.28 9.11
N VAL A 492 19.91 58.43 8.72
CA VAL A 492 18.94 58.54 7.62
C VAL A 492 19.49 57.95 6.32
N GLY A 493 20.80 58.14 6.06
CA GLY A 493 21.47 57.57 4.89
C GLY A 493 21.59 56.05 4.91
N GLY A 494 21.86 55.44 6.07
CA GLY A 494 21.93 53.98 6.17
C GLY A 494 20.55 53.30 6.14
N ALA A 495 19.49 53.98 6.60
CA ALA A 495 18.12 53.53 6.41
C ALA A 495 17.71 53.54 4.93
N PHE A 496 18.07 54.60 4.19
CA PHE A 496 17.84 54.68 2.75
C PHE A 496 18.60 53.60 1.98
N LEU A 497 19.87 53.35 2.34
CA LEU A 497 20.69 52.31 1.74
C LEU A 497 20.12 50.90 1.98
N PHE A 498 19.64 50.62 3.19
CA PHE A 498 19.01 49.33 3.52
C PHE A 498 17.75 49.09 2.67
N VAL A 499 16.87 50.10 2.53
CA VAL A 499 15.68 49.99 1.67
C VAL A 499 16.07 49.77 0.22
N CYS A 500 17.08 50.49 -0.30
CA CYS A 500 17.55 50.30 -1.68
C CYS A 500 18.11 48.89 -1.91
N VAL A 501 18.89 48.34 -0.95
CA VAL A 501 19.41 46.97 -1.04
C VAL A 501 18.30 45.94 -0.93
N ALA A 502 17.32 46.12 -0.05
CA ALA A 502 16.17 45.22 0.06
C ALA A 502 15.29 45.23 -1.20
N VAL A 503 15.08 46.40 -1.80
CA VAL A 503 14.35 46.55 -3.06
C VAL A 503 15.14 45.94 -4.22
N ALA A 504 16.47 46.15 -4.30
CA ALA A 504 17.31 45.54 -5.31
C ALA A 504 17.38 44.01 -5.19
N ALA A 505 17.48 43.48 -3.96
CA ALA A 505 17.45 42.05 -3.70
C ALA A 505 16.07 41.44 -4.04
N GLY A 506 14.97 42.15 -3.73
CA GLY A 506 13.63 41.74 -4.13
C GLY A 506 13.40 41.79 -5.65
N ALA A 507 13.95 42.79 -6.34
CA ALA A 507 13.85 42.93 -7.79
C ALA A 507 14.73 41.95 -8.56
N GLY A 508 15.86 41.51 -7.99
CA GLY A 508 16.72 40.47 -8.57
C GLY A 508 16.25 39.04 -8.31
N TYR A 509 15.19 38.87 -7.49
CA TYR A 509 14.60 37.58 -7.15
C TYR A 509 13.28 37.29 -7.91
N VAL A 510 12.72 38.31 -8.60
CA VAL A 510 11.65 38.15 -9.60
C VAL A 510 12.30 37.86 -10.95
#